data_AF-A0A4R5FG72-F1
#
_entry.id   AF-A0A4R5FG72-F1
#
_cell.length_a   1.000
_cell.length_b   1.000
_cell.length_c   1.000
_cell.angle_alpha   90.00
_cell.angle_beta   90.00
_cell.angle_gamma   90.00
#
_symmetry.space_group_name_H-M   'P 1'
#
loop_
_entity.id
_entity.type
_entity.pdbx_description
1 polymer ?
#
loop_
_entity_poly.entity_id
_entity_poly.type
_entity_poly.pdbx_seq_one_letter_code
_entity_poly.pdbx_strand_id
1 'polypeptide(L)'
;MTMRGLTAPQADDLRKAVQAAERLSGLRFGLFIGEPEGSRRHFAERLHAALGDEAGNAVVIFVDPVGRALEIVTGDVARLRLPDSACRLTAMSMATSFSVGDVVGGLLYGIAALAEQAAARR
;
A
#
# COMPACT_ATOMS: atom_id res chain seq x y z
N MET A 1 21.73 7.03 -10.34
CA MET A 1 20.42 7.72 -10.34
C MET A 1 19.98 7.84 -8.90
N THR A 2 20.29 8.97 -8.26
CA THR A 2 19.98 9.22 -6.85
C THR A 2 18.48 9.49 -6.76
N MET A 3 17.70 8.60 -6.16
CA MET A 3 16.31 8.92 -5.86
C MET A 3 16.28 10.09 -4.88
N ARG A 4 15.68 11.20 -5.30
CA ARG A 4 15.29 12.27 -4.37
C ARG A 4 14.20 11.68 -3.47
N GLY A 5 14.36 11.81 -2.16
CA GLY A 5 13.31 11.46 -1.20
C GLY A 5 12.02 12.20 -1.50
N LEU A 6 10.91 11.73 -0.91
CA LEU A 6 9.60 12.39 -1.04
C LEU A 6 9.71 13.87 -0.67
N THR A 7 9.20 14.73 -1.55
CA THR A 7 8.99 16.14 -1.21
C THR A 7 7.85 16.28 -0.21
N ALA A 8 7.81 17.39 0.54
CA ALA A 8 6.75 17.63 1.51
C ALA A 8 5.33 17.59 0.87
N PRO A 9 5.08 18.20 -0.31
CA PRO A 9 3.79 18.07 -1.00
C PRO A 9 3.44 16.63 -1.35
N GLN A 10 4.37 15.85 -1.89
CA GLN A 10 4.13 14.45 -2.24
C GLN A 10 3.81 13.60 -1.00
N ALA A 11 4.49 13.84 0.11
CA ALA A 11 4.18 13.17 1.37
C ALA A 11 2.79 13.55 1.91
N ASP A 12 2.36 14.80 1.73
CA ASP A 12 1.03 15.26 2.10
C ASP A 12 -0.07 14.63 1.23
N ASP A 13 0.15 14.56 -0.09
CA ASP A 13 -0.77 13.91 -1.03
C ASP A 13 -0.97 12.44 -0.70
N LEU A 14 0.11 11.71 -0.39
CA LEU A 14 0.04 10.30 0.01
C LEU A 14 -0.72 10.13 1.34
N ARG A 15 -0.50 11.01 2.33
CA ARG A 15 -1.27 10.97 3.58
C ARG A 15 -2.75 11.20 3.34
N LYS A 16 -3.11 12.17 2.49
CA LYS A 16 -4.49 12.44 2.11
C LYS A 16 -5.13 11.24 1.39
N ALA A 17 -4.38 10.58 0.51
CA ALA A 17 -4.84 9.38 -0.19
C ALA A 17 -5.13 8.23 0.79
N VAL A 18 -4.24 7.97 1.75
CA VAL A 18 -4.47 6.97 2.81
C VAL A 18 -5.74 7.29 3.59
N GLN A 19 -5.89 8.53 4.08
CA GLN A 19 -7.08 8.92 4.84
C GLN A 19 -8.37 8.83 3.99
N ALA A 20 -8.29 9.15 2.71
CA ALA A 20 -9.42 9.02 1.79
C ALA A 20 -9.79 7.55 1.56
N ALA A 21 -8.80 6.67 1.41
CA ALA A 21 -9.00 5.23 1.29
C ALA A 21 -9.68 4.64 2.53
N GLU A 22 -9.26 5.06 3.73
CA GLU A 22 -9.89 4.62 4.98
C GLU A 22 -11.35 5.05 5.06
N ARG A 23 -11.67 6.32 4.75
CA ARG A 23 -13.06 6.80 4.71
C ARG A 23 -13.89 6.05 3.67
N LEU A 24 -13.34 5.87 2.47
CA LEU A 24 -14.04 5.27 1.33
C LEU A 24 -14.25 3.77 1.47
N SER A 25 -13.37 3.05 2.16
CA SER A 25 -13.46 1.59 2.32
C SER A 25 -13.97 1.18 3.71
N GLY A 26 -13.76 1.98 4.74
CA GLY A 26 -13.95 1.57 6.14
C GLY A 26 -12.92 0.54 6.62
N LEU A 27 -11.87 0.26 5.85
CA LEU A 27 -10.70 -0.52 6.28
C LEU A 27 -9.60 0.43 6.75
N ARG A 28 -8.66 -0.07 7.55
CA ARG A 28 -7.45 0.68 7.91
C ARG A 28 -6.43 0.57 6.79
N PHE A 29 -5.73 1.66 6.47
CA PHE A 29 -4.67 1.68 5.46
C PHE A 29 -3.35 2.13 6.06
N GLY A 30 -2.31 1.31 5.86
CA GLY A 30 -0.93 1.64 6.19
C GLY A 30 -0.08 1.78 4.93
N LEU A 31 0.77 2.80 4.88
CA LEU A 31 1.77 2.98 3.83
C LEU A 31 3.15 3.13 4.46
N PHE A 32 4.07 2.25 4.08
CA PHE A 32 5.48 2.36 4.42
C PHE A 32 6.32 2.46 3.15
N ILE A 33 7.23 3.43 3.13
CA ILE A 33 8.16 3.66 2.03
C ILE A 33 9.58 3.69 2.60
N GLY A 34 10.41 2.74 2.19
CA GLY A 34 11.78 2.64 2.67
C GLY A 34 12.37 1.25 2.47
N GLU A 35 13.60 1.09 2.93
CA GLU A 35 14.32 -0.18 2.86
C GLU A 35 13.79 -1.16 3.92
N PRO A 36 13.62 -2.45 3.59
CA PRO A 36 13.18 -3.45 4.56
C PRO A 36 14.30 -3.86 5.51
N GLU A 37 13.96 -4.09 6.77
CA GLU A 37 14.83 -4.83 7.68
C GLU A 37 14.70 -6.33 7.40
N GLY A 38 15.73 -6.92 6.77
CA GLY A 38 15.74 -8.33 6.40
C GLY A 38 14.91 -8.63 5.15
N SER A 39 14.16 -9.74 5.14
CA SER A 39 13.38 -10.09 3.95
C SER A 39 12.18 -9.15 3.78
N ARG A 40 11.97 -8.64 2.56
CA ARG A 40 10.83 -7.76 2.22
C ARG A 40 9.47 -8.28 2.69
N ARG A 41 9.24 -9.60 2.55
CA ARG A 41 8.00 -10.25 2.94
C ARG A 41 7.81 -10.22 4.45
N HIS A 42 8.78 -10.73 5.22
CA HIS A 42 8.69 -10.70 6.69
C HIS A 42 8.60 -9.27 7.23
N PHE A 43 9.26 -8.31 6.57
CA PHE A 43 9.18 -6.90 6.96
C PHE A 43 7.77 -6.34 6.78
N ALA A 44 7.15 -6.57 5.61
CA ALA A 44 5.77 -6.16 5.36
C ALA A 44 4.76 -6.86 6.31
N GLU A 45 4.95 -8.15 6.57
CA GLU A 45 4.15 -8.91 7.54
C GLU A 45 4.31 -8.38 8.97
N ARG A 46 5.52 -7.96 9.37
CA ARG A 46 5.77 -7.30 10.67
C ARG A 46 5.10 -5.93 10.77
N LEU A 47 5.16 -5.11 9.72
CA LEU A 47 4.47 -3.82 9.67
C LEU A 47 2.97 -4.00 9.88
N HIS A 48 2.39 -5.03 9.25
CA HIS A 48 1.00 -5.39 9.44
C HIS A 48 0.70 -5.90 10.85
N ALA A 49 1.52 -6.83 11.37
CA ALA A 49 1.35 -7.37 12.72
C ALA A 49 1.46 -6.29 13.82
N ALA A 50 2.27 -5.26 13.60
CA ALA A 50 2.42 -4.13 14.52
C ALA A 50 1.14 -3.30 14.72
N LEU A 51 0.10 -3.49 13.89
CA LEU A 51 -1.21 -2.86 14.05
C LEU A 51 -2.06 -3.49 15.17
N GLY A 52 -1.65 -4.62 15.75
CA GLY A 52 -2.34 -5.26 16.87
C GLY A 52 -3.78 -5.65 16.51
N ASP A 53 -4.72 -5.27 17.39
CA ASP A 53 -6.15 -5.62 17.24
C ASP A 53 -6.78 -5.07 15.95
N GLU A 54 -6.21 -4.03 15.35
CA GLU A 54 -6.69 -3.45 14.10
C GLU A 54 -6.22 -4.22 12.85
N ALA A 55 -5.25 -5.13 13.00
CA ALA A 55 -4.61 -5.82 11.88
C ALA A 55 -5.60 -6.60 11.01
N GLY A 56 -6.63 -7.24 11.60
CA GLY A 56 -7.61 -8.01 10.82
C GLY A 56 -8.36 -7.16 9.78
N ASN A 57 -8.58 -5.88 10.07
CA ASN A 57 -9.28 -4.92 9.20
C ASN A 57 -8.32 -4.03 8.39
N ALA A 58 -7.02 -4.34 8.37
CA ALA A 58 -6.01 -3.48 7.77
C ALA A 58 -5.54 -3.95 6.39
N VAL A 59 -5.06 -2.98 5.62
CA VAL A 59 -4.30 -3.16 4.39
C VAL A 59 -2.99 -2.40 4.54
N VAL A 60 -1.86 -3.10 4.51
CA VAL A 60 -0.53 -2.49 4.57
C VAL A 60 0.13 -2.57 3.20
N ILE A 61 0.56 -1.43 2.70
CA ILE A 61 1.33 -1.28 1.46
C ILE A 61 2.76 -0.94 1.87
N PHE A 62 3.70 -1.82 1.50
CA PHE A 62 5.13 -1.61 1.69
C PHE A 62 5.79 -1.41 0.32
N VAL A 63 6.57 -0.34 0.18
CA VAL A 63 7.37 -0.07 -1.01
C VAL A 63 8.82 0.20 -0.63
N ASP A 64 9.73 -0.55 -1.24
CA ASP A 64 11.15 -0.21 -1.31
C ASP A 64 11.45 0.24 -2.75
N PRO A 65 11.53 1.54 -3.01
CA PRO A 65 11.77 2.00 -4.37
C PRO A 65 13.25 1.86 -4.79
N VAL A 66 14.19 1.61 -3.86
CA VAL A 66 15.60 1.32 -4.17
C VAL A 66 15.76 -0.15 -4.55
N GLY A 67 15.33 -1.06 -3.67
CA GLY A 67 15.36 -2.50 -3.88
C GLY A 67 14.25 -3.03 -4.79
N ARG A 68 13.40 -2.14 -5.33
CA ARG A 68 12.28 -2.44 -6.25
C ARG A 68 11.33 -3.50 -5.69
N ALA A 69 10.97 -3.36 -4.42
CA ALA A 69 9.98 -4.22 -3.78
C ALA A 69 8.64 -3.49 -3.60
N LEU A 70 7.56 -4.22 -3.82
CA LEU A 70 6.20 -3.85 -3.45
C LEU A 70 5.55 -5.07 -2.79
N GLU A 71 5.02 -4.87 -1.60
CA GLU A 71 4.21 -5.87 -0.89
C GLU A 71 2.88 -5.24 -0.48
N ILE A 72 1.79 -5.99 -0.62
CA ILE A 72 0.47 -5.63 -0.12
C ILE A 72 0.05 -6.74 0.82
N VAL A 73 -0.11 -6.41 2.10
CA VAL A 73 -0.53 -7.34 3.15
C VAL A 73 -1.94 -6.97 3.59
N THR A 74 -2.85 -7.94 3.53
CA THR A 74 -4.23 -7.78 3.97
C THR A 74 -4.49 -8.59 5.22
N GLY A 75 -5.24 -8.00 6.16
CA GLY A 75 -5.81 -8.70 7.29
C GLY A 75 -6.85 -9.73 6.84
N ASP A 76 -7.17 -10.67 7.71
CA ASP A 76 -8.12 -11.76 7.45
C ASP A 76 -9.52 -11.24 7.10
N VAL A 77 -10.02 -10.21 7.80
CA VAL A 77 -11.30 -9.56 7.50
C VAL A 77 -11.19 -8.70 6.24
N ALA A 78 -10.11 -7.94 6.09
CA ALA A 78 -9.87 -7.10 4.90
C ALA A 78 -9.83 -7.95 3.61
N ARG A 79 -9.23 -9.15 3.67
CA ARG A 79 -9.09 -10.08 2.54
C ARG A 79 -10.42 -10.55 1.96
N LEU A 80 -11.49 -10.61 2.76
CA LEU A 80 -12.83 -10.95 2.26
C LEU A 80 -13.34 -9.93 1.23
N ARG A 81 -12.90 -8.68 1.36
CA ARG A 81 -13.26 -7.55 0.50
C ARG A 81 -12.16 -7.25 -0.53
N LEU A 82 -10.93 -7.65 -0.24
CA LEU A 82 -9.75 -7.51 -1.11
C LEU A 82 -9.06 -8.87 -1.30
N PRO A 83 -9.60 -9.72 -2.19
CA PRO A 83 -8.98 -11.01 -2.47
C PRO A 83 -7.61 -10.81 -3.14
N ASP A 84 -6.70 -11.76 -2.95
CA ASP A 84 -5.32 -11.65 -3.42
C ASP A 84 -5.20 -11.39 -4.93
N SER A 85 -6.18 -11.84 -5.72
CA SER A 85 -6.22 -11.57 -7.17
C SER A 85 -6.42 -10.09 -7.47
N ALA A 86 -7.26 -9.40 -6.71
CA ALA A 86 -7.49 -7.97 -6.84
C ALA A 86 -6.24 -7.18 -6.41
N CYS A 87 -5.64 -7.54 -5.28
CA CYS A 87 -4.39 -6.95 -4.83
C CYS A 87 -3.25 -7.15 -5.84
N ARG A 88 -3.12 -8.36 -6.42
CA ARG A 88 -2.12 -8.65 -7.45
C ARG A 88 -2.29 -7.78 -8.69
N LEU A 89 -3.52 -7.63 -9.18
CA LEU A 89 -3.77 -6.79 -10.36
C LEU A 89 -3.39 -5.34 -10.10
N THR A 90 -3.79 -4.79 -8.94
CA THR A 90 -3.42 -3.43 -8.55
C THR A 90 -1.90 -3.28 -8.39
N ALA A 91 -1.23 -4.27 -7.78
CA ALA A 91 0.23 -4.26 -7.63
C ALA A 91 0.98 -4.27 -8.97
N MET A 92 0.46 -4.97 -9.99
CA MET A 92 1.05 -4.95 -11.34
C MET A 92 0.97 -3.57 -12.00
N SER A 93 -0.17 -2.88 -11.85
CA SER A 93 -0.33 -1.50 -12.31
C SER A 93 0.63 -0.55 -11.58
N MET A 94 0.75 -0.67 -10.25
CA MET A 94 1.70 0.10 -9.45
C MET A 94 3.14 -0.15 -9.91
N ALA A 95 3.54 -1.41 -10.07
CA ALA A 95 4.87 -1.80 -10.53
C ALA A 95 5.18 -1.24 -11.93
N THR A 96 4.17 -1.12 -12.81
CA THR A 96 4.31 -0.49 -14.12
C THR A 96 4.67 1.00 -13.97
N SER A 97 3.93 1.76 -13.14
CA SER A 97 4.27 3.16 -12.84
C SER A 97 5.66 3.30 -12.21
N PHE A 98 6.02 2.38 -11.30
CA PHE A 98 7.33 2.40 -10.64
C PHE A 98 8.47 2.16 -11.63
N SER A 99 8.26 1.31 -12.65
CA SER A 99 9.26 0.99 -13.65
C SER A 99 9.70 2.19 -14.50
N VAL A 100 8.83 3.19 -14.65
CA VAL A 100 9.11 4.45 -15.36
C VAL A 100 9.49 5.60 -14.42
N GLY A 101 9.71 5.32 -13.13
CA GLY A 101 10.14 6.28 -12.13
C GLY A 101 9.02 7.05 -11.43
N ASP A 102 7.75 6.71 -11.68
CA ASP A 102 6.60 7.36 -11.04
C ASP A 102 6.09 6.58 -9.81
N VAL A 103 6.88 6.63 -8.73
CA VAL A 103 6.53 5.96 -7.47
C VAL A 103 5.32 6.62 -6.80
N VAL A 104 5.27 7.95 -6.80
CA VAL A 104 4.18 8.68 -6.12
C VAL A 104 2.85 8.49 -6.86
N GLY A 105 2.83 8.66 -8.19
CA GLY A 105 1.61 8.43 -8.97
C GLY A 105 1.14 6.98 -8.90
N GLY A 106 2.07 6.01 -8.96
CA GLY A 106 1.73 4.60 -8.75
C GLY A 106 1.11 4.31 -7.38
N LEU A 107 1.64 4.91 -6.31
CA LEU A 107 1.08 4.78 -4.96
C LEU A 107 -0.30 5.43 -4.83
N LEU A 108 -0.47 6.66 -5.33
CA LEU A 108 -1.76 7.35 -5.32
C LEU A 108 -2.84 6.55 -6.04
N TYR A 109 -2.52 6.02 -7.23
CA TYR A 109 -3.40 5.12 -7.98
C TYR A 109 -3.72 3.86 -7.18
N GLY A 110 -2.69 3.17 -6.67
CA GLY A 110 -2.86 1.89 -6.00
C GLY A 110 -3.73 1.98 -4.74
N ILE A 111 -3.51 3.01 -3.93
CA ILE A 111 -4.29 3.28 -2.71
C ILE A 111 -5.77 3.52 -3.07
N ALA A 112 -6.05 4.35 -4.07
CA ALA A 112 -7.41 4.62 -4.52
C ALA A 112 -8.09 3.36 -5.07
N ALA A 113 -7.41 2.62 -5.94
CA ALA A 113 -7.95 1.41 -6.55
C ALA A 113 -8.27 0.31 -5.52
N LEU A 114 -7.40 0.10 -4.52
CA LEU A 114 -7.68 -0.84 -3.43
C LEU A 114 -8.88 -0.39 -2.59
N ALA A 115 -8.99 0.91 -2.30
CA ALA A 115 -10.13 1.43 -1.53
C ALA A 115 -11.46 1.25 -2.27
N GLU A 116 -11.50 1.56 -3.57
CA GLU A 116 -12.68 1.36 -4.43
C GLU A 116 -13.08 -0.11 -4.51
N GLN A 117 -12.11 -1.01 -4.73
CA GLN A 117 -12.36 -2.46 -4.77
C GLN A 117 -12.92 -2.99 -3.46
N ALA A 118 -12.40 -2.52 -2.32
CA ALA A 118 -12.93 -2.87 -1.01
C ALA A 118 -14.34 -2.30 -0.81
N ALA A 119 -14.59 -1.06 -1.22
CA ALA A 119 -15.87 -0.38 -1.06
C ALA A 119 -16.99 -1.06 -1.87
N ALA A 120 -16.67 -1.56 -3.07
CA ALA A 120 -17.62 -2.26 -3.93
C ALA A 120 -18.10 -3.62 -3.38
N ARG A 121 -17.45 -4.14 -2.33
CA ARG A 121 -17.75 -5.42 -1.68
C ARG A 121 -18.14 -5.26 -0.21
N ARG A 122 -18.69 -4.11 0.18
CA ARG A 122 -19.20 -3.85 1.54
C ARG A 122 -20.46 -4.64 1.84
#